data_AF-A0AAV5M329-F1
#
_entry.id   AF-A0AAV5M329-F1
#
_cell.length_a   1.000
_cell.length_b   1.000
_cell.length_c   1.000
_cell.angle_alpha   90.00
_cell.angle_beta   90.00
_cell.angle_gamma   90.00
#
_symmetry.space_group_name_H-M   'P 1'
#
loop_
_entity.id
_entity.type
_entity.pdbx_description
1 polymer ?
#
loop_
_entity_poly.entity_id
_entity_poly.type
_entity_poly.pdbx_seq_one_letter_code
_entity_poly.pdbx_strand_id
1 'polypeptide(L)'
;MGASRKLQGEIDRVLNKVQEGVDILDRIWNKGYDTDKANQKENFEADFEEEIKKLQRYRDQIKTWIQPSQINDKVNASYKQGLVDARKQIEHEMERFKTCDKETKIKAFSKEGLAQQPKTVGINHFSHCFVDKI
;
A
#
# COMPACT_ATOMS: atom_id res chain seq x y z
N MET A 1 -35.10 9.92 3.84
CA MET A 1 -34.21 8.84 4.36
C MET A 1 -33.52 8.01 3.26
N GLY A 2 -33.19 8.57 2.08
CA GLY A 2 -32.59 7.81 0.96
C GLY A 2 -31.09 8.03 0.76
N ALA A 3 -30.56 9.21 1.09
CA ALA A 3 -29.16 9.56 0.88
C ALA A 3 -28.20 8.80 1.81
N SER A 4 -28.55 8.68 3.10
CA SER A 4 -27.72 7.99 4.10
C SER A 4 -27.55 6.48 3.79
N ARG A 5 -28.58 5.84 3.23
CA ARG A 5 -28.55 4.42 2.86
C ARG A 5 -27.69 4.15 1.63
N LYS A 6 -27.64 5.09 0.67
CA LYS A 6 -26.73 5.00 -0.49
C LYS A 6 -25.26 5.16 -0.06
N LEU A 7 -24.99 6.12 0.83
CA LEU A 7 -23.63 6.35 1.35
C LEU A 7 -23.10 5.14 2.14
N GLN A 8 -23.94 4.48 2.94
CA GLN A 8 -23.56 3.25 3.66
C GLN A 8 -23.08 2.15 2.73
N GLY A 9 -23.84 1.87 1.66
CA GLY A 9 -23.44 0.87 0.67
C GLY A 9 -22.17 1.24 -0.10
N GLU A 10 -21.90 2.53 -0.29
CA GLU A 10 -20.64 2.99 -0.89
C GLU A 10 -19.46 2.80 0.06
N ILE A 11 -19.64 3.10 1.35
CA ILE A 11 -18.66 2.85 2.41
C ILE A 11 -18.30 1.36 2.44
N ASP A 12 -19.28 0.46 2.52
CA ASP A 12 -19.03 -0.98 2.59
C ASP A 12 -18.28 -1.49 1.34
N ARG A 13 -18.58 -0.95 0.16
CA ARG A 13 -17.85 -1.30 -1.07
C ARG A 13 -16.40 -0.85 -1.01
N VAL A 14 -16.15 0.38 -0.57
CA VAL A 14 -14.78 0.91 -0.47
C VAL A 14 -13.99 0.18 0.61
N LEU A 15 -14.58 -0.13 1.76
CA LEU A 15 -13.91 -0.91 2.81
C LEU A 15 -13.48 -2.30 2.29
N ASN A 16 -14.35 -3.00 1.55
CA ASN A 16 -13.98 -4.25 0.90
C ASN A 16 -12.85 -4.07 -0.12
N LYS A 17 -12.90 -3.01 -0.94
CA LYS A 17 -11.85 -2.72 -1.92
C LYS A 17 -10.49 -2.43 -1.28
N VAL A 18 -10.49 -1.77 -0.13
CA VAL A 18 -9.27 -1.54 0.64
C VAL A 18 -8.68 -2.85 1.11
N GLN A 19 -9.49 -3.76 1.67
CA GLN A 19 -9.02 -5.06 2.11
C GLN A 19 -8.51 -5.91 0.92
N GLU A 20 -9.23 -5.94 -0.20
CA GLU A 20 -8.79 -6.59 -1.42
C GLU A 20 -7.43 -6.04 -1.89
N GLY A 21 -7.25 -4.72 -1.88
CA GLY A 21 -6.00 -4.07 -2.29
C GLY A 21 -4.82 -4.42 -1.38
N VAL A 22 -5.04 -4.48 -0.06
CA VAL A 22 -4.03 -4.94 0.90
C VAL A 22 -3.63 -6.40 0.65
N ASP A 23 -4.60 -7.29 0.44
CA ASP A 23 -4.34 -8.69 0.14
C ASP A 23 -3.59 -8.86 -1.20
N ILE A 24 -3.91 -8.03 -2.20
CA ILE A 24 -3.20 -8.00 -3.48
C ILE A 24 -1.75 -7.55 -3.29
N LEU A 25 -1.51 -6.49 -2.52
CA LEU A 25 -0.14 -6.03 -2.22
C LEU A 25 0.70 -7.13 -1.57
N ASP A 26 0.19 -7.79 -0.52
CA ASP A 26 0.90 -8.88 0.13
C ASP A 26 1.13 -10.06 -0.81
N ARG A 27 0.20 -10.37 -1.73
CA ARG A 27 0.39 -11.41 -2.75
C ARG A 27 1.45 -11.04 -3.77
N ILE A 28 1.43 -9.82 -4.30
CA ILE A 28 2.43 -9.34 -5.26
C ILE A 28 3.81 -9.35 -4.58
N TRP A 29 3.89 -8.91 -3.33
CA TRP A 29 5.11 -8.92 -2.54
C TRP A 29 5.69 -10.34 -2.39
N ASN A 30 4.88 -11.30 -1.95
CA ASN A 30 5.32 -12.69 -1.81
C ASN A 30 5.72 -13.31 -3.15
N LYS A 31 4.99 -13.02 -4.23
CA LYS A 31 5.32 -13.54 -5.57
C LYS A 31 6.60 -12.91 -6.13
N GLY A 32 6.78 -11.61 -5.95
CA GLY A 32 7.99 -10.91 -6.40
C GLY A 32 9.24 -11.38 -5.66
N TYR A 33 9.09 -11.87 -4.42
CA TYR A 33 10.17 -12.49 -3.66
C TYR A 33 10.57 -13.87 -4.20
N ASP A 34 9.59 -14.69 -4.62
CA ASP A 34 9.84 -16.03 -5.17
C ASP A 34 10.30 -16.00 -6.64
N THR A 35 10.03 -14.89 -7.34
CA THR A 35 10.31 -14.75 -8.78
C THR A 35 11.74 -14.29 -9.06
N ASP A 36 12.55 -15.16 -9.67
CA ASP A 36 13.92 -14.83 -10.12
C ASP A 36 13.97 -14.21 -11.54
N LYS A 37 12.83 -14.17 -12.25
CA LYS A 37 12.72 -13.68 -13.64
C LYS A 37 12.55 -12.16 -13.71
N ALA A 38 13.56 -11.46 -14.24
CA ALA A 38 13.57 -10.00 -14.37
C ALA A 38 12.31 -9.41 -15.06
N ASN A 39 11.84 -10.00 -16.17
CA ASN A 39 10.67 -9.48 -16.90
C ASN A 39 9.36 -9.59 -16.10
N GLN A 40 9.22 -10.59 -15.22
CA GLN A 40 8.04 -10.72 -14.37
C GLN A 40 8.13 -9.82 -13.14
N LYS A 41 9.34 -9.60 -12.65
CA LYS A 41 9.60 -8.67 -11.55
C LYS A 41 9.17 -7.25 -11.89
N GLU A 42 9.52 -6.77 -13.08
CA GLU A 42 9.11 -5.43 -13.55
C GLU A 42 7.58 -5.32 -13.70
N ASN A 43 6.89 -6.40 -14.09
CA ASN A 43 5.43 -6.43 -14.13
C ASN A 43 4.81 -6.38 -12.73
N PHE A 44 5.37 -7.13 -11.76
CA PHE A 44 4.92 -7.09 -10.38
C PHE A 44 5.20 -5.73 -9.72
N GLU A 45 6.29 -5.06 -10.06
CA GLU A 45 6.59 -3.69 -9.61
C GLU A 45 5.55 -2.68 -10.14
N ALA A 46 5.20 -2.77 -11.43
CA ALA A 46 4.15 -1.93 -12.01
C ALA A 46 2.78 -2.19 -11.35
N ASP A 47 2.42 -3.47 -11.16
CA ASP A 47 1.18 -3.87 -10.48
C ASP A 47 1.15 -3.35 -9.02
N PHE A 48 2.28 -3.42 -8.31
CA PHE A 48 2.40 -2.93 -6.94
C PHE A 48 2.24 -1.41 -6.87
N GLU A 49 2.88 -0.66 -7.77
CA GLU A 49 2.76 0.80 -7.84
C GLU A 49 1.32 1.24 -8.14
N GLU A 50 0.66 0.59 -9.10
CA GLU A 50 -0.74 0.87 -9.42
C GLU A 50 -1.66 0.59 -8.23
N GLU A 51 -1.45 -0.52 -7.50
CA GLU A 51 -2.28 -0.88 -6.36
C GLU A 51 -2.09 0.10 -5.18
N ILE A 52 -0.87 0.55 -4.91
CA ILE A 52 -0.61 1.62 -3.93
C ILE A 52 -1.34 2.92 -4.31
N LYS A 53 -1.30 3.32 -5.59
CA LYS A 53 -2.04 4.50 -6.08
C LYS A 53 -3.55 4.35 -5.92
N LYS A 54 -4.11 3.13 -6.08
CA LYS A 54 -5.54 2.87 -5.82
C LYS A 54 -5.86 3.03 -4.32
N LEU A 55 -5.05 2.48 -3.44
CA LEU A 55 -5.22 2.65 -1.99
C LEU A 55 -5.14 4.14 -1.57
N GLN A 56 -4.27 4.94 -2.20
CA GLN A 56 -4.25 6.41 -2.00
C GLN A 56 -5.61 7.06 -2.29
N ARG A 57 -6.22 6.72 -3.42
CA ARG A 57 -7.53 7.26 -3.81
C ARG A 57 -8.62 6.89 -2.81
N TYR A 58 -8.65 5.63 -2.37
CA TYR A 58 -9.61 5.20 -1.35
C TYR A 58 -9.37 5.90 0.00
N ARG A 59 -8.12 6.13 0.40
CA ARG A 59 -7.79 6.86 1.62
C ARG A 59 -8.32 8.30 1.59
N ASP A 60 -8.16 9.00 0.47
CA ASP A 60 -8.67 10.36 0.34
C ASP A 60 -10.20 10.40 0.25
N GLN A 61 -10.83 9.43 -0.42
CA GLN A 61 -12.28 9.26 -0.39
C GLN A 61 -12.80 9.03 1.04
N ILE A 62 -12.20 8.10 1.78
CA ILE A 62 -12.52 7.84 3.19
C ILE A 62 -12.34 9.10 4.05
N LYS A 63 -11.29 9.89 3.80
CA LYS A 63 -11.06 11.17 4.50
C LYS A 63 -12.21 12.16 4.29
N THR A 64 -12.84 12.19 3.11
CA THR A 64 -14.03 13.03 2.87
C THR A 64 -15.25 12.58 3.67
N TRP A 65 -15.41 11.27 3.89
CA TRP A 65 -16.53 10.72 4.67
C TRP A 65 -16.38 10.87 6.17
N ILE A 66 -15.14 10.97 6.67
CA ILE A 66 -14.84 11.24 8.09
C ILE A 66 -15.11 12.71 8.47
N GLN A 67 -15.35 13.61 7.50
CA GLN A 67 -15.59 15.02 7.81
C GLN A 67 -16.83 15.25 8.71
N PRO A 68 -16.73 16.12 9.72
CA PRO A 68 -17.75 16.27 10.76
C PRO A 68 -19.10 16.81 10.25
N SER A 69 -19.15 17.46 9.09
CA SER A 69 -20.38 18.00 8.50
C SER A 69 -21.34 16.94 7.92
N GLN A 70 -20.88 15.70 7.72
CA GLN A 70 -21.67 14.60 7.16
C GLN A 70 -22.13 13.57 8.22
N ILE A 71 -21.68 13.71 9.46
CA ILE A 71 -21.89 12.74 10.55
C ILE A 71 -23.02 13.24 11.45
N ASN A 72 -24.26 13.06 11.01
CA ASN A 72 -25.42 13.06 11.90
C ASN A 72 -25.84 11.61 12.17
N ASP A 73 -26.19 11.28 13.42
CA ASP A 73 -26.69 10.00 13.92
C ASP A 73 -25.71 8.88 14.31
N LYS A 74 -26.12 8.15 15.36
CA LYS A 74 -25.47 6.96 15.96
C LYS A 74 -25.11 5.87 14.94
N VAL A 75 -25.82 5.80 13.82
CA VAL A 75 -25.52 4.86 12.72
C VAL A 75 -24.16 5.17 12.09
N ASN A 76 -23.80 6.45 11.94
CA ASN A 76 -22.48 6.84 11.43
C ASN A 76 -21.35 6.54 12.42
N ALA A 77 -21.62 6.40 13.72
CA ALA A 77 -20.57 6.06 14.70
C ALA A 77 -20.01 4.65 14.47
N SER A 78 -20.85 3.68 14.09
CA SER A 78 -20.41 2.32 13.79
C SER A 78 -19.50 2.27 12.56
N TYR A 79 -19.85 3.00 11.49
CA TYR A 79 -19.06 3.06 10.26
C TYR A 79 -17.82 3.96 10.40
N LYS A 80 -17.88 4.99 11.25
CA LYS A 80 -16.76 5.89 11.51
C LYS A 80 -15.53 5.14 12.00
N GLN A 81 -15.73 4.16 12.88
CA GLN A 81 -14.62 3.34 13.38
C GLN A 81 -13.97 2.54 12.23
N GLY A 82 -14.78 1.82 11.43
CA GLY A 82 -14.28 1.08 10.26
C GLY A 82 -13.59 1.96 9.22
N LEU A 83 -14.08 3.18 8.98
CA LEU A 83 -13.44 4.15 8.10
C LEU A 83 -12.09 4.64 8.65
N VAL A 84 -12.00 4.90 9.95
CA VAL A 84 -10.74 5.28 10.60
C VAL A 84 -9.74 4.14 10.54
N ASP A 85 -10.18 2.91 10.79
CA ASP A 85 -9.30 1.73 10.78
C ASP A 85 -8.80 1.41 9.37
N ALA A 86 -9.67 1.44 8.36
CA ALA A 86 -9.26 1.28 6.96
C ALA A 86 -8.28 2.37 6.52
N ARG A 87 -8.49 3.63 6.93
CA ARG A 87 -7.54 4.71 6.67
C ARG A 87 -6.16 4.43 7.29
N LYS A 88 -6.12 3.98 8.55
CA LYS A 88 -4.86 3.63 9.22
C LYS A 88 -4.17 2.46 8.54
N GLN A 89 -4.93 1.45 8.13
CA GLN A 89 -4.41 0.28 7.41
C GLN A 89 -3.75 0.70 6.10
N ILE A 90 -4.39 1.57 5.32
CA ILE A 90 -3.80 2.13 4.10
C ILE A 90 -2.52 2.93 4.41
N GLU A 91 -2.54 3.80 5.44
CA GLU A 91 -1.38 4.59 5.85
C GLU A 91 -0.19 3.69 6.28
N HIS A 92 -0.47 2.56 6.93
CA HIS A 92 0.54 1.54 7.29
C HIS A 92 1.16 0.87 6.05
N GLU A 93 0.34 0.41 5.11
CA GLU A 93 0.86 -0.23 3.88
C GLU A 93 1.68 0.75 3.02
N MET A 94 1.32 2.03 3.02
CA MET A 94 2.13 3.08 2.40
C MET A 94 3.49 3.27 3.06
N GLU A 95 3.55 3.17 4.38
CA GLU A 95 4.79 3.32 5.13
C GLU A 95 5.72 2.12 4.92
N ARG A 96 5.16 0.90 4.87
CA ARG A 96 5.90 -0.32 4.47
C ARG A 96 6.55 -0.12 3.10
N PHE A 97 5.81 0.43 2.13
CA PHE A 97 6.34 0.71 0.80
C PHE A 97 7.44 1.79 0.79
N LYS A 98 7.23 2.92 1.48
CA LYS A 98 8.21 4.02 1.56
C LYS A 98 9.52 3.61 2.24
N THR A 99 9.44 2.74 3.26
CA THR A 99 10.64 2.26 3.96
C THR A 99 11.48 1.39 3.03
N CYS A 100 10.83 0.56 2.20
CA CYS A 100 11.50 -0.21 1.17
C CYS A 100 12.19 0.69 0.11
N ASP A 101 11.55 1.77 -0.34
CA ASP A 101 12.11 2.72 -1.33
C ASP A 101 13.36 3.47 -0.80
N LYS A 102 13.33 3.88 0.47
CA LYS A 102 14.43 4.63 1.11
C LYS A 102 15.70 3.80 1.32
N GLU A 103 15.57 2.54 1.72
CA GLU A 103 16.75 1.67 1.91
C GLU A 103 17.47 1.38 0.59
N THR A 104 16.74 1.34 -0.52
CA THR A 104 17.31 1.18 -1.85
C THR A 104 17.98 2.45 -2.38
N LYS A 105 17.45 3.65 -2.06
CA LYS A 105 17.98 4.93 -2.59
C LYS A 105 19.33 5.28 -1.99
N ILE A 106 19.57 4.93 -0.73
CA ILE A 106 20.85 5.16 -0.03
C ILE A 106 21.95 4.23 -0.56
N LYS A 107 21.62 3.03 -1.05
CA LYS A 107 22.59 2.09 -1.63
C LYS A 107 22.96 2.42 -3.09
N ALA A 108 22.05 3.01 -3.88
CA ALA A 108 22.32 3.39 -5.27
C ALA A 108 23.36 4.53 -5.39
N PHE A 109 23.36 5.48 -4.44
CA PHE A 109 24.38 6.55 -4.40
C PHE A 109 25.75 6.08 -3.88
N SER A 110 25.87 4.86 -3.35
CA SER A 110 27.12 4.38 -2.74
C SER A 110 27.95 3.44 -3.63
N LYS A 111 27.59 3.28 -4.92
CA LYS A 111 28.16 2.24 -5.81
C LYS A 111 29.16 2.74 -6.87
N GLU A 112 29.89 3.82 -6.60
CA GLU A 112 31.14 4.13 -7.33
C GLU A 112 32.42 4.00 -6.49
N GLY A 113 32.31 3.59 -5.22
CA GLY A 113 33.51 3.43 -4.40
C GLY A 113 33.32 2.42 -3.29
N LEU A 114 33.57 1.14 -3.59
CA LEU A 114 34.40 0.22 -2.78
C LEU A 114 34.07 -1.23 -3.12
N ALA A 115 34.98 -1.83 -3.88
CA ALA A 115 35.17 -3.27 -3.88
C ALA A 115 35.58 -3.74 -2.48
N GLN A 116 34.84 -4.68 -1.89
CA GLN A 116 35.35 -5.88 -1.19
C GLN A 116 34.22 -6.66 -0.49
N GLN A 117 34.25 -7.98 -0.67
CA GLN A 117 33.42 -9.08 -0.14
C GLN A 117 33.64 -9.27 1.40
N PRO A 118 32.96 -10.17 2.18
CA PRO A 118 32.33 -11.43 1.78
C PRO A 118 31.01 -11.87 2.49
N LYS A 119 30.49 -12.99 1.97
CA LYS A 119 29.24 -13.73 2.25
C LYS A 119 29.09 -14.19 3.71
N THR A 120 27.90 -14.07 4.31
CA THR A 120 27.19 -15.13 5.09
C THR A 120 25.86 -14.63 5.71
N VAL A 121 24.85 -15.53 5.71
CA VAL A 121 23.52 -15.50 6.37
C VAL A 121 22.40 -14.69 5.71
N GLY A 122 21.61 -15.37 4.87
CA GLY A 122 20.16 -15.16 4.76
C GLY A 122 19.64 -13.79 4.31
N ILE A 123 20.36 -13.04 3.48
CA ILE A 123 19.86 -11.76 2.96
C ILE A 123 18.97 -12.02 1.75
N ASN A 124 17.71 -12.41 2.00
CA ASN A 124 16.72 -12.48 0.96
C ASN A 124 16.30 -11.07 0.55
N HIS A 125 16.90 -10.63 -0.55
CA HIS A 125 17.07 -9.26 -0.98
C HIS A 125 15.94 -8.84 -1.94
N PHE A 126 14.67 -8.90 -1.51
CA PHE A 126 13.65 -7.98 -2.08
C PHE A 126 14.05 -6.50 -1.79
N SER A 127 14.94 -6.35 -0.79
CA SER A 127 15.68 -5.17 -0.35
C SER A 127 16.52 -4.42 -1.41
N HIS A 128 16.45 -4.73 -2.72
CA HIS A 128 17.18 -4.00 -3.79
C HIS A 128 16.28 -3.46 -4.90
N CYS A 129 14.97 -3.69 -4.86
CA CYS A 129 14.18 -3.84 -6.08
C CYS A 129 13.20 -2.71 -6.39
N PHE A 130 13.54 -1.45 -6.15
CA PHE A 130 12.63 -0.37 -6.56
C PHE A 130 13.29 0.92 -7.05
N VAL A 131 14.63 0.98 -7.16
CA VAL A 131 15.33 2.27 -7.24
C VAL A 131 15.74 2.75 -8.63
N ASP A 132 15.36 2.06 -9.69
CA ASP A 132 15.69 2.53 -11.03
C ASP A 132 14.53 3.20 -11.81
N LYS A 133 13.30 3.35 -11.26
CA LYS A 133 12.15 3.80 -12.09
C LYS A 133 11.10 4.76 -11.48
N ILE A 134 11.40 5.54 -10.43
CA ILE A 134 10.66 6.78 -10.11
C ILE A 134 11.59 7.99 -10.03
#